data_AF-A0A3P7FVW1-F1
#
_entry.id   AF-A0A3P7FVW1-F1
#
_cell.length_a   1.000
_cell.length_b   1.000
_cell.length_c   1.000
_cell.angle_alpha   90.00
_cell.angle_beta   90.00
_cell.angle_gamma   90.00
#
_symmetry.space_group_name_H-M   'P 1'
#
loop_
_entity.id
_entity.type
_entity.pdbx_description
1 polymer ?
#
loop_
_entity_poly.entity_id
_entity_poly.type
_entity_poly.pdbx_seq_one_letter_code
_entity_poly.pdbx_strand_id
1 'polypeptide(L)'
;MVQNSALIVIRKWATLEPRIKKEHFDYFLGRALFKFGRSLKIRTEMLRSCAKLLKRSIFDGHACDFDSLASKFYVLFTDREPEIHRITYDFFVLILDEFDRCWKAEDLGIPYDFQFSAKLAFEEKGLLEIFSKCIRIISQHCVFISDSNDLRSNSYLNKLSMIEYLLRISIFIFKRNFGIHHFSKNSDKAIRGPPKTWKPLFLWNEFLQLFF
;
A
#
# COMPACT_ATOMS: atom_id res chain seq x y z
N MET A 1 5.24 -6.64 22.03
CA MET A 1 3.99 -5.94 22.41
C MET A 1 3.12 -5.59 21.19
N VAL A 2 3.62 -4.80 20.22
CA VAL A 2 2.82 -4.32 19.08
C VAL A 2 2.20 -5.44 18.23
N GLN A 3 3.00 -6.43 17.82
CA GLN A 3 2.47 -7.57 17.05
C GLN A 3 1.37 -8.33 17.81
N ASN A 4 1.53 -8.49 19.14
CA ASN A 4 0.54 -9.20 19.96
C ASN A 4 -0.80 -8.47 19.97
N SER A 5 -0.82 -7.14 20.03
CA SER A 5 -2.08 -6.39 19.98
C SER A 5 -2.83 -6.56 18.67
N ALA A 6 -2.14 -6.52 17.53
CA ALA A 6 -2.80 -6.74 16.24
C ALA A 6 -3.32 -8.17 16.09
N LEU A 7 -2.55 -9.17 16.57
CA LEU A 7 -2.99 -10.57 16.59
C LEU A 7 -4.23 -10.77 17.47
N ILE A 8 -4.33 -10.09 18.62
CA ILE A 8 -5.53 -10.14 19.48
C ILE A 8 -6.75 -9.61 18.73
N VAL A 9 -6.62 -8.47 18.03
CA VAL A 9 -7.71 -7.90 17.23
C VAL A 9 -8.13 -8.86 16.11
N ILE A 10 -7.18 -9.47 15.41
CA ILE A 10 -7.47 -10.43 14.33
C ILE A 10 -8.15 -11.69 14.87
N ARG A 11 -7.71 -12.21 16.02
CA ARG A 11 -8.35 -13.38 16.67
C ARG A 11 -9.77 -13.10 17.13
N LYS A 12 -10.04 -11.87 17.58
CA LYS A 12 -11.39 -11.43 18.00
C LYS A 12 -12.14 -10.70 16.88
N TRP A 13 -11.75 -10.89 15.62
CA TRP A 13 -12.29 -10.09 14.51
C TRP A 13 -13.82 -10.18 14.37
N ALA A 14 -14.40 -11.36 14.60
CA ALA A 14 -15.85 -11.53 14.49
C ALA A 14 -16.64 -10.86 15.62
N THR A 15 -16.04 -10.67 16.80
CA THR A 15 -16.73 -10.17 18.00
C THR A 15 -16.45 -8.70 18.31
N LEU A 16 -15.34 -8.15 17.81
CA LEU A 16 -15.03 -6.74 17.98
C LEU A 16 -15.85 -5.86 17.04
N GLU A 17 -16.33 -4.74 17.58
CA GLU A 17 -16.99 -3.71 16.79
C GLU A 17 -16.08 -3.14 15.69
N PRO A 18 -16.62 -2.78 14.51
CA PRO A 18 -15.85 -2.15 13.43
C PRO A 18 -15.04 -0.95 13.89
N ARG A 19 -15.61 -0.11 14.77
CA ARG A 19 -14.95 1.07 15.33
C ARG A 19 -13.61 0.74 15.99
N ILE A 20 -13.57 -0.32 16.81
CA ILE A 20 -12.35 -0.72 17.54
C ILE A 20 -11.26 -1.14 16.56
N LYS A 21 -11.62 -1.86 15.49
CA LYS A 21 -10.68 -2.33 14.45
C LYS A 21 -10.04 -1.15 13.71
N LYS A 22 -10.86 -0.17 13.32
CA LYS A 22 -10.42 1.08 12.69
C LYS A 22 -9.52 1.91 13.61
N GLU A 23 -9.93 2.10 14.86
CA GLU A 23 -9.13 2.84 15.86
C GLU A 23 -7.76 2.19 16.09
N HIS A 24 -7.67 0.85 16.11
CA HIS A 24 -6.37 0.15 16.19
C HIS A 24 -5.50 0.39 14.95
N PHE A 25 -6.08 0.33 13.76
CA PHE A 25 -5.35 0.62 12.52
C PHE A 25 -4.81 2.05 12.51
N ASP A 26 -5.68 3.04 12.76
CA ASP A 26 -5.30 4.46 12.78
C ASP A 26 -4.30 4.76 13.91
N TYR A 27 -4.44 4.12 15.08
CA TYR A 27 -3.47 4.24 16.17
C TYR A 27 -2.09 3.73 15.77
N PHE A 28 -1.98 2.52 15.21
CA PHE A 28 -0.67 2.00 14.81
C PHE A 28 -0.04 2.84 13.70
N LEU A 29 -0.82 3.26 12.71
CA LEU A 29 -0.32 4.09 11.61
C LEU A 29 0.14 5.46 12.11
N GLY A 30 -0.69 6.17 12.87
CA GLY A 30 -0.34 7.49 13.41
C GLY A 30 0.88 7.43 14.34
N ARG A 31 1.02 6.38 15.14
CA ARG A 31 2.18 6.19 16.02
C ARG A 31 3.45 5.86 15.24
N ALA A 32 3.35 5.07 14.17
CA ALA A 32 4.46 4.77 13.28
C ALA A 32 4.99 6.03 12.57
N LEU A 33 4.09 6.91 12.14
CA LEU A 33 4.41 8.16 11.44
C LEU A 33 4.99 9.23 12.38
N PHE A 34 4.30 9.55 13.48
CA PHE A 34 4.57 10.79 14.23
C PHE A 34 5.32 10.61 15.55
N LYS A 35 5.29 9.42 16.16
CA LYS A 35 5.88 9.21 17.49
C LYS A 35 7.13 8.33 17.47
N PHE A 36 7.16 7.30 16.63
CA PHE A 36 8.25 6.33 16.59
C PHE A 36 9.16 6.47 15.37
N GLY A 37 9.19 7.64 14.72
CA GLY A 37 10.10 7.91 13.60
C GLY A 37 11.57 7.60 13.91
N ARG A 38 11.99 7.68 15.18
CA ARG A 38 13.37 7.38 15.62
C ARG A 38 13.67 5.89 15.83
N SER A 39 12.68 5.05 16.14
CA SER A 39 12.92 3.61 16.38
C SER A 39 12.45 2.79 15.19
N LEU A 40 13.37 2.52 14.26
CA LEU A 40 13.10 1.76 13.04
C LEU A 40 12.37 0.44 13.36
N LYS A 41 12.85 -0.33 14.35
CA LYS A 41 12.26 -1.63 14.73
C LYS A 41 10.80 -1.47 15.17
N ILE A 42 10.51 -0.55 16.08
CA ILE A 42 9.13 -0.36 16.59
C ILE A 42 8.21 0.13 15.46
N ARG A 43 8.68 1.07 14.63
CA ARG A 43 7.94 1.58 13.49
C ARG A 43 7.59 0.48 12.50
N THR A 44 8.56 -0.34 12.10
CA THR A 44 8.34 -1.47 11.19
C THR A 44 7.31 -2.45 11.77
N GLU A 45 7.32 -2.71 13.07
CA GLU A 45 6.32 -3.58 13.70
C GLU A 45 4.90 -2.98 13.72
N MET A 46 4.78 -1.66 13.88
CA MET A 46 3.50 -0.96 13.81
C MET A 46 2.94 -0.99 12.38
N LEU A 47 3.76 -0.69 11.38
CA LEU A 47 3.34 -0.73 9.97
C LEU A 47 2.96 -2.15 9.53
N ARG A 48 3.72 -3.17 9.95
CA ARG A 48 3.37 -4.58 9.70
C ARG A 48 2.04 -4.96 10.36
N SER A 49 1.78 -4.43 11.55
CA SER A 49 0.49 -4.62 12.23
C SER A 49 -0.67 -3.99 11.45
N CYS A 50 -0.48 -2.80 10.87
CA CYS A 50 -1.43 -2.19 9.96
C CYS A 50 -1.67 -3.06 8.72
N ALA A 51 -0.62 -3.59 8.09
CA ALA A 51 -0.73 -4.46 6.93
C ALA A 51 -1.55 -5.72 7.23
N LYS A 52 -1.36 -6.33 8.41
CA LYS A 52 -2.15 -7.49 8.86
C LYS A 52 -3.63 -7.16 9.05
N LEU A 53 -3.92 -6.03 9.70
CA LEU A 53 -5.29 -5.55 9.91
C LEU A 53 -5.97 -5.25 8.56
N LEU A 54 -5.26 -4.61 7.63
CA LEU A 54 -5.73 -4.35 6.26
C LEU A 54 -6.07 -5.66 5.53
N LYS A 55 -5.18 -6.64 5.53
CA LYS A 55 -5.43 -7.94 4.90
C LYS A 55 -6.63 -8.65 5.51
N ARG A 56 -6.84 -8.55 6.82
CA ARG A 56 -8.01 -9.14 7.47
C ARG A 56 -9.32 -8.40 7.12
N SER A 57 -9.20 -7.09 6.89
CA SER A 57 -10.28 -6.16 6.56
C SER A 57 -10.71 -6.16 5.10
N ILE A 58 -10.12 -7.02 4.27
CA ILE A 58 -10.17 -6.94 2.81
C ILE A 58 -11.59 -6.95 2.22
N PHE A 59 -12.52 -7.67 2.87
CA PHE A 59 -13.90 -7.84 2.38
C PHE A 59 -14.95 -7.09 3.21
N ASP A 60 -14.59 -6.57 4.38
CA ASP A 60 -15.54 -5.87 5.27
C ASP A 60 -15.18 -4.40 5.51
N GLY A 61 -13.98 -3.96 5.15
CA GLY A 61 -13.52 -2.58 5.33
C GLY A 61 -13.44 -2.12 6.78
N HIS A 62 -13.61 -3.01 7.77
CA HIS A 62 -13.80 -2.62 9.16
C HIS A 62 -12.56 -1.98 9.82
N ALA A 63 -11.35 -2.32 9.39
CA ALA A 63 -10.14 -1.61 9.83
C ALA A 63 -9.72 -0.54 8.82
N CYS A 64 -9.67 -0.90 7.53
CA CYS A 64 -9.33 0.01 6.45
C CYS A 64 -9.79 -0.62 5.13
N ASP A 65 -10.64 0.07 4.38
CA ASP A 65 -10.94 -0.26 2.99
C ASP A 65 -9.90 0.34 2.02
N PHE A 66 -9.95 -0.04 0.74
CA PHE A 66 -8.98 0.39 -0.25
C PHE A 66 -9.03 1.89 -0.57
N ASP A 67 -10.21 2.53 -0.56
CA ASP A 67 -10.32 3.95 -0.90
C ASP A 67 -9.77 4.81 0.25
N SER A 68 -10.09 4.41 1.49
CA SER A 68 -9.47 4.94 2.70
C SER A 68 -7.95 4.78 2.68
N LEU A 69 -7.44 3.61 2.28
CA LEU A 69 -6.01 3.35 2.18
C LEU A 69 -5.36 4.25 1.12
N ALA A 70 -5.92 4.28 -0.10
CA ALA A 70 -5.41 5.07 -1.21
C ALA A 70 -5.43 6.57 -0.89
N SER A 71 -6.47 7.05 -0.20
CA SER A 71 -6.58 8.43 0.26
C SER A 71 -5.53 8.75 1.34
N LYS A 72 -5.25 7.84 2.28
CA LYS A 72 -4.14 8.00 3.23
C LYS A 72 -2.80 8.08 2.50
N PHE A 73 -2.57 7.19 1.53
CA PHE A 73 -1.37 7.22 0.68
C PHE A 73 -1.21 8.55 -0.05
N TYR A 74 -2.30 9.10 -0.60
CA TYR A 74 -2.27 10.41 -1.25
C TYR A 74 -1.82 11.52 -0.29
N VAL A 75 -2.43 11.58 0.91
CA VAL A 75 -2.07 12.57 1.93
C VAL A 75 -0.62 12.43 2.38
N LEU A 76 -0.18 11.20 2.66
CA LEU A 76 1.17 10.97 3.16
C LEU A 76 2.25 11.24 2.12
N PHE A 77 2.02 10.94 0.84
CA PHE A 77 2.98 11.27 -0.21
C PHE A 77 3.00 12.75 -0.62
N THR A 78 1.97 13.51 -0.29
CA THR A 78 1.93 14.97 -0.52
C THR A 78 2.31 15.77 0.72
N ASP A 79 2.86 15.10 1.74
CA ASP A 79 3.35 15.72 2.95
C ASP A 79 4.57 16.61 2.65
N ARG A 80 4.93 17.48 3.59
CA ARG A 80 6.07 18.39 3.45
C ARG A 80 7.38 17.75 3.90
N GLU A 81 7.31 16.65 4.64
CA GLU A 81 8.44 15.98 5.25
C GLU A 81 8.88 14.76 4.41
N PRO A 82 10.09 14.76 3.82
CA PRO A 82 10.62 13.64 3.02
C PRO A 82 10.65 12.30 3.79
N GLU A 83 10.82 12.35 5.10
CA GLU A 83 10.80 11.17 5.96
C GLU A 83 9.42 10.50 5.97
N ILE A 84 8.33 11.25 5.84
CA ILE A 84 6.97 10.68 5.72
C ILE A 84 6.83 9.92 4.40
N HIS A 85 7.39 10.43 3.30
CA HIS A 85 7.38 9.74 2.00
C HIS A 85 8.09 8.38 2.10
N ARG A 86 9.26 8.36 2.74
CA ARG A 86 10.01 7.13 2.99
C ARG A 86 9.23 6.15 3.84
N ILE A 87 8.63 6.59 4.95
CA ILE A 87 7.83 5.73 5.83
C ILE A 87 6.61 5.17 5.07
N THR A 88 6.01 5.98 4.20
CA THR A 88 4.85 5.59 3.39
C THR A 88 5.24 4.53 2.37
N TYR A 89 6.40 4.68 1.73
CA TYR A 89 6.97 3.65 0.87
C TYR A 89 7.30 2.36 1.65
N ASP A 90 7.92 2.46 2.84
CA ASP A 90 8.18 1.30 3.69
C ASP A 90 6.86 0.57 4.06
N PHE A 91 5.79 1.32 4.33
CA PHE A 91 4.47 0.76 4.58
C PHE A 91 3.90 0.06 3.35
N PHE A 92 4.02 0.65 2.15
CA PHE A 92 3.64 0.02 0.89
C PHE A 92 4.30 -1.35 0.71
N VAL A 93 5.62 -1.42 0.88
CA VAL A 93 6.39 -2.66 0.75
C VAL A 93 5.92 -3.70 1.77
N LEU A 94 5.65 -3.30 3.02
CA LEU A 94 5.12 -4.20 4.04
C LEU A 94 3.71 -4.70 3.72
N ILE A 95 2.88 -3.89 3.07
CA ILE A 95 1.56 -4.34 2.58
C ILE A 95 1.75 -5.41 1.50
N LEU A 96 2.60 -5.17 0.49
CA LEU A 96 2.89 -6.16 -0.55
C LEU A 96 3.33 -7.50 0.05
N ASP A 97 4.31 -7.44 0.96
CA ASP A 97 4.82 -8.60 1.68
C ASP A 97 3.72 -9.36 2.42
N GLU A 98 2.81 -8.66 3.08
CA GLU A 98 1.75 -9.27 3.88
C GLU A 98 0.70 -9.99 3.02
N PHE A 99 0.38 -9.44 1.85
CA PHE A 99 -0.52 -10.09 0.88
C PHE A 99 0.13 -11.27 0.17
N ASP A 100 1.45 -11.27 -0.01
CA ASP A 100 2.18 -12.41 -0.56
C ASP A 100 2.38 -13.57 0.44
N ARG A 101 2.38 -13.27 1.75
CA ARG A 101 2.50 -14.30 2.80
C ARG A 101 1.21 -15.07 2.99
N CYS A 102 1.31 -16.36 3.34
CA CYS A 102 0.20 -17.13 3.88
C CYS A 102 0.43 -17.37 5.37
N TRP A 103 -0.50 -16.90 6.21
CA TRP A 103 -0.58 -17.23 7.63
C TRP A 103 -0.84 -18.71 7.79
N LYS A 104 -0.14 -19.35 8.73
CA LYS A 104 -0.46 -20.74 9.07
C LYS A 104 -1.82 -20.76 9.74
N ALA A 105 -2.63 -21.79 9.45
CA ALA A 105 -3.95 -21.93 10.06
C ALA A 105 -3.86 -21.93 11.60
N GLU A 106 -2.80 -22.51 12.16
CA GLU A 106 -2.50 -22.55 13.61
C GLU A 106 -2.34 -21.17 14.25
N ASP A 107 -1.90 -20.15 13.50
CA ASP A 107 -1.58 -18.84 14.08
C ASP A 107 -2.84 -18.01 14.36
N LEU A 108 -3.82 -18.09 13.45
CA LEU A 108 -4.96 -17.16 13.35
C LEU A 108 -6.31 -17.80 13.03
N GLY A 109 -6.36 -19.08 12.63
CA GLY A 109 -7.59 -19.76 12.26
C GLY A 109 -8.20 -19.27 10.93
N ILE A 110 -7.38 -18.74 10.01
CA ILE A 110 -7.85 -18.15 8.76
C ILE A 110 -7.52 -19.10 7.59
N PRO A 111 -8.54 -19.55 6.83
CA PRO A 111 -8.35 -20.56 5.79
C PRO A 111 -7.49 -20.02 4.63
N TYR A 112 -6.78 -20.92 3.95
CA TYR A 112 -5.95 -20.58 2.79
C TYR A 112 -6.76 -19.87 1.70
N ASP A 113 -7.98 -20.33 1.42
CA ASP A 113 -8.87 -19.75 0.42
C ASP A 113 -9.15 -18.27 0.68
N PHE A 114 -9.40 -17.89 1.94
CA PHE A 114 -9.57 -16.48 2.31
C PHE A 114 -8.31 -15.67 1.97
N GLN A 115 -7.13 -16.20 2.30
CA GLN A 115 -5.86 -15.49 2.09
C GLN A 115 -5.52 -15.36 0.60
N PHE A 116 -5.83 -16.38 -0.19
CA PHE A 116 -5.67 -16.36 -1.63
C PHE A 116 -6.64 -15.38 -2.28
N SER A 117 -7.93 -15.41 -1.92
CA SER A 117 -8.92 -14.42 -2.38
C SER A 117 -8.55 -13.00 -1.95
N ALA A 118 -8.01 -12.81 -0.75
CA ALA A 118 -7.54 -11.51 -0.27
C ALA A 118 -6.40 -10.96 -1.14
N LYS A 119 -5.44 -11.81 -1.52
CA LYS A 119 -4.36 -11.45 -2.45
C LYS A 119 -4.91 -11.02 -3.81
N LEU A 120 -5.81 -11.80 -4.40
CA LEU A 120 -6.41 -11.45 -5.69
C LEU A 120 -7.18 -10.14 -5.62
N ALA A 121 -8.02 -9.95 -4.60
CA ALA A 121 -8.77 -8.70 -4.41
C ALA A 121 -7.85 -7.48 -4.25
N PHE A 122 -6.73 -7.64 -3.55
CA PHE A 122 -5.73 -6.59 -3.42
C PHE A 122 -5.03 -6.29 -4.74
N GLU A 123 -4.67 -7.28 -5.54
CA GLU A 123 -4.04 -7.06 -6.86
C GLU A 123 -5.01 -6.44 -7.88
N GLU A 124 -6.28 -6.85 -7.88
CA GLU A 124 -7.28 -6.38 -8.82
C GLU A 124 -7.80 -4.97 -8.51
N LYS A 125 -7.95 -4.62 -7.22
CA LYS A 125 -8.58 -3.37 -6.79
C LYS A 125 -7.69 -2.51 -5.89
N GLY A 126 -7.12 -3.08 -4.83
CA GLY A 126 -6.32 -2.32 -3.85
C GLY A 126 -5.10 -1.64 -4.45
N LEU A 127 -4.30 -2.38 -5.22
CA LEU A 127 -3.14 -1.87 -5.93
C LEU A 127 -3.53 -0.84 -7.00
N LEU A 128 -4.65 -1.06 -7.69
CA LEU A 128 -5.16 -0.13 -8.70
C LEU A 128 -5.53 1.21 -8.08
N GLU A 129 -6.22 1.21 -6.93
CA GLU A 129 -6.62 2.45 -6.24
C GLU A 129 -5.42 3.22 -5.70
N ILE A 130 -4.46 2.54 -5.05
CA ILE A 130 -3.20 3.16 -4.61
C ILE A 130 -2.47 3.77 -5.80
N PHE A 131 -2.29 2.99 -6.87
CA PHE A 131 -1.52 3.44 -8.02
C PHE A 131 -2.20 4.58 -8.77
N SER A 132 -3.54 4.60 -8.85
CA SER A 132 -4.30 5.71 -9.42
C SER A 132 -4.05 7.03 -8.69
N LYS A 133 -3.93 7.00 -7.34
CA LYS A 133 -3.54 8.18 -6.55
C LYS A 133 -2.08 8.56 -6.80
N CYS A 134 -1.17 7.59 -6.87
CA CYS A 134 0.24 7.84 -7.20
C CYS A 134 0.40 8.53 -8.56
N ILE A 135 -0.28 8.02 -9.59
CA ILE A 135 -0.27 8.58 -10.95
C ILE A 135 -0.81 10.01 -10.95
N ARG A 136 -1.89 10.27 -10.21
CA ARG A 136 -2.42 11.63 -10.05
C ARG A 136 -1.40 12.58 -9.41
N ILE A 137 -0.63 12.13 -8.42
CA ILE A 137 0.43 12.95 -7.81
C ILE A 137 1.54 13.21 -8.82
N ILE A 138 2.01 12.17 -9.53
CA ILE A 138 3.04 12.30 -10.57
C ILE A 138 2.60 13.31 -11.64
N SER A 139 1.38 13.18 -12.18
CA SER A 139 0.89 14.10 -13.21
C SER A 139 0.76 15.54 -12.72
N GLN A 140 0.37 15.74 -11.45
CA GLN A 140 0.24 17.06 -10.85
C GLN A 140 1.57 17.72 -10.50
N HIS A 141 2.64 16.95 -10.25
CA HIS A 141 3.88 17.49 -9.71
C HIS A 141 5.11 17.36 -10.62
N CYS A 142 5.15 16.38 -11.54
CA CYS A 142 6.25 16.25 -12.51
C CYS A 142 6.25 17.35 -13.57
N VAL A 143 5.09 17.86 -13.95
CA VAL A 143 4.96 18.93 -14.96
C VAL A 143 5.60 20.25 -14.51
N PHE A 144 5.81 20.45 -13.20
CA PHE A 144 6.29 21.70 -12.61
C PHE A 144 7.77 21.68 -12.18
N ILE A 145 8.55 20.65 -12.51
CA ILE A 145 9.98 20.58 -12.14
C ILE A 145 10.84 21.44 -13.08
N SER A 146 10.26 21.93 -14.18
CA SER A 146 10.91 22.74 -15.21
C SER A 146 11.31 24.16 -14.77
N ASP A 147 10.76 24.70 -13.67
CA ASP A 147 11.23 25.98 -13.12
C ASP A 147 12.49 25.76 -12.26
N SER A 148 13.64 25.79 -12.95
CA SER A 148 15.00 25.51 -12.48
C SER A 148 15.56 26.49 -11.45
N ASN A 149 14.83 27.55 -11.09
CA ASN A 149 15.35 28.62 -10.22
C ASN A 149 15.41 28.26 -8.73
N ASP A 150 14.83 27.13 -8.31
CA ASP A 150 14.70 26.80 -6.89
C ASP A 150 15.26 25.41 -6.51
N LEU A 151 16.31 24.98 -7.23
CA LEU A 151 17.03 23.70 -7.04
C LEU A 151 17.55 23.46 -5.60
N ARG A 152 17.62 24.51 -4.77
CA ARG A 152 18.09 24.44 -3.38
C ARG A 152 16.99 24.66 -2.34
N SER A 153 15.74 24.86 -2.75
CA SER A 153 14.65 24.97 -1.78
C SER A 153 14.35 23.60 -1.14
N ASN A 154 13.96 23.63 0.12
CA ASN A 154 13.38 22.47 0.80
C ASN A 154 12.15 21.94 0.04
N SER A 155 11.42 22.83 -0.68
CA SER A 155 10.29 22.47 -1.53
C SER A 155 10.71 21.55 -2.68
N TYR A 156 11.82 21.86 -3.35
CA TYR A 156 12.35 21.04 -4.45
C TYR A 156 12.82 19.67 -3.96
N LEU A 157 13.59 19.62 -2.86
CA LEU A 157 14.03 18.36 -2.25
C LEU A 157 12.85 17.48 -1.83
N ASN A 158 11.79 18.09 -1.31
CA ASN A 158 10.57 17.38 -0.96
C ASN A 158 9.87 16.76 -2.17
N LYS A 159 9.72 17.53 -3.26
CA LYS A 159 9.13 17.04 -4.52
C LYS A 159 9.95 15.90 -5.12
N LEU A 160 11.29 16.01 -5.12
CA LEU A 160 12.16 14.93 -5.59
C LEU A 160 11.98 13.65 -4.77
N SER A 161 11.97 13.76 -3.44
CA SER A 161 11.75 12.61 -2.56
C SER A 161 10.39 11.94 -2.81
N MET A 162 9.32 12.73 -2.93
CA MET A 162 8.00 12.24 -3.28
C MET A 162 8.02 11.43 -4.59
N ILE A 163 8.57 12.01 -5.65
CA ILE A 163 8.60 11.40 -6.99
C ILE A 163 9.46 10.14 -6.99
N GLU A 164 10.60 10.13 -6.31
CA GLU A 164 11.47 8.96 -6.19
C GLU A 164 10.69 7.75 -5.64
N TYR A 165 9.96 7.92 -4.53
CA TYR A 165 9.20 6.83 -3.93
C TYR A 165 8.01 6.40 -4.77
N LEU A 166 7.33 7.34 -5.45
CA LEU A 166 6.25 7.01 -6.37
C LEU A 166 6.77 6.21 -7.58
N LEU A 167 7.92 6.56 -8.14
CA LEU A 167 8.57 5.80 -9.21
C LEU A 167 8.99 4.40 -8.73
N ARG A 168 9.50 4.27 -7.51
CA ARG A 168 9.79 2.95 -6.90
C ARG A 168 8.53 2.09 -6.76
N ILE A 169 7.39 2.69 -6.38
CA ILE A 169 6.09 2.00 -6.39
C ILE A 169 5.74 1.53 -7.80
N SER A 170 5.88 2.40 -8.81
CA SER A 170 5.61 2.06 -10.21
C SER A 170 6.41 0.85 -10.67
N ILE A 171 7.68 0.72 -10.26
CA ILE A 171 8.50 -0.47 -10.57
C ILE A 171 7.87 -1.75 -10.03
N PHE A 172 7.38 -1.74 -8.78
CA PHE A 172 6.68 -2.92 -8.22
C PHE A 172 5.40 -3.21 -9.00
N ILE A 173 4.60 -2.19 -9.28
CA ILE A 173 3.34 -2.34 -10.02
C ILE A 173 3.59 -2.89 -11.43
N PHE A 174 4.60 -2.40 -12.15
CA PHE A 174 4.94 -2.90 -13.47
C PHE A 174 5.48 -4.32 -13.43
N LYS A 175 6.36 -4.63 -12.47
CA LYS A 175 6.79 -6.02 -12.24
C LYS A 175 5.60 -6.92 -11.94
N ARG A 176 4.61 -6.45 -11.17
CA ARG A 176 3.40 -7.20 -10.80
C ARG A 176 2.39 -7.39 -11.94
N ASN A 177 2.29 -6.44 -12.88
CA ASN A 177 1.34 -6.53 -13.99
C ASN A 177 1.94 -7.10 -15.27
N PHE A 178 3.23 -6.90 -15.51
CA PHE A 178 3.91 -7.28 -16.76
C PHE A 178 5.01 -8.32 -16.56
N GLY A 179 5.38 -8.61 -15.31
CA GLY A 179 6.27 -9.73 -14.99
C GLY A 179 5.55 -11.08 -15.07
N ILE A 180 6.33 -12.14 -15.11
CA ILE A 180 5.83 -13.51 -15.04
C ILE A 180 5.44 -13.78 -13.58
N HIS A 181 4.16 -13.65 -13.24
CA HIS A 181 3.67 -14.10 -11.93
C HIS A 181 3.38 -15.57 -12.00
N HIS A 182 4.07 -16.33 -11.15
CA HIS A 182 3.73 -17.71 -10.87
C HIS A 182 2.48 -17.75 -9.99
N PHE A 183 1.30 -17.54 -10.58
CA PHE A 183 0.14 -18.27 -10.08
C PHE A 183 0.44 -19.75 -10.30
N SER A 184 0.22 -20.57 -9.27
CA SER A 184 0.54 -22.00 -9.25
C SER A 184 0.22 -22.68 -10.60
N LYS A 185 1.18 -23.46 -11.11
CA LYS A 185 1.13 -24.23 -12.37
C LYS A 185 -0.08 -25.17 -12.50
N ASN A 186 -0.92 -25.31 -11.46
CA ASN A 186 -1.99 -26.29 -11.36
C ASN A 186 -3.39 -25.72 -11.64
N SER A 187 -3.51 -24.56 -12.27
CA SER A 187 -4.79 -24.08 -12.80
C SER A 187 -4.58 -23.45 -14.17
N ASP A 188 -5.49 -23.71 -15.11
CA ASP A 188 -5.58 -23.04 -16.43
C ASP A 188 -5.86 -21.52 -16.33
N LYS A 189 -5.52 -20.89 -15.21
CA LYS A 189 -5.74 -19.49 -14.87
C LYS A 189 -4.43 -18.73 -14.69
N ALA A 190 -3.40 -19.07 -15.47
CA ALA A 190 -2.26 -18.17 -15.63
C ALA A 190 -2.72 -16.95 -16.43
N ILE A 191 -3.22 -15.92 -15.74
CA ILE A 191 -3.55 -14.64 -16.37
C ILE A 191 -2.22 -13.96 -16.71
N ARG A 192 -1.84 -14.00 -17.98
CA ARG A 192 -0.73 -13.21 -18.50
C ARG A 192 -1.19 -11.76 -18.66
N GLY A 193 -0.56 -10.85 -17.94
CA GLY A 193 -0.82 -9.42 -18.03
C GLY A 193 -1.70 -8.88 -16.91
N PRO A 194 -1.95 -7.55 -16.91
CA PRO A 194 -2.70 -6.89 -15.86
C PRO A 194 -4.16 -7.38 -15.80
N PRO A 195 -4.79 -7.36 -14.61
CA PRO A 195 -6.22 -7.61 -14.50
C PRO A 195 -7.03 -6.64 -15.38
N LYS A 196 -8.18 -7.09 -15.88
CA LYS A 196 -9.03 -6.27 -16.78
C LYS A 196 -9.43 -4.92 -16.17
N THR A 197 -9.54 -4.84 -14.84
CA THR A 197 -9.84 -3.62 -14.09
C THR A 197 -8.81 -2.50 -14.30
N TRP A 198 -7.56 -2.85 -14.65
CA TRP A 198 -6.48 -1.90 -14.88
C TRP A 198 -6.49 -1.29 -16.28
N LYS A 199 -7.24 -1.88 -17.22
CA LYS A 199 -7.27 -1.44 -18.62
C LYS A 199 -7.54 0.06 -18.79
N PRO A 200 -8.49 0.69 -18.07
CA PRO A 200 -8.71 2.14 -18.19
C PRO A 200 -7.49 2.98 -17.81
N LEU A 201 -6.70 2.54 -16.82
CA LEU A 201 -5.51 3.27 -16.39
C LEU A 201 -4.39 3.19 -17.42
N PHE A 202 -4.12 1.99 -17.96
CA PHE A 202 -3.06 1.82 -18.97
C PHE A 202 -3.41 2.38 -20.34
N LEU A 203 -4.70 2.54 -20.65
CA LEU A 203 -5.19 3.18 -21.88
C LEU A 203 -5.41 4.68 -21.73
N TRP A 204 -5.10 5.26 -20.58
CA TRP A 204 -5.13 6.71 -20.42
C TRP A 204 -4.03 7.35 -21.28
N ASN A 205 -4.39 8.31 -22.14
CA ASN A 205 -3.53 8.83 -23.21
C ASN A 205 -2.18 9.36 -22.71
N GLU A 206 -2.20 10.05 -21.58
CA GLU A 206 -1.02 10.66 -20.97
C GLU A 206 -0.21 9.65 -20.12
N PHE A 207 -0.70 8.42 -19.93
CA PHE A 207 -0.07 7.44 -19.03
C PHE A 207 1.40 7.19 -19.40
N LEU A 208 1.68 6.93 -20.68
CA LEU A 208 3.05 6.70 -21.14
C LEU A 208 3.91 7.97 -21.01
N GLN A 209 3.35 9.15 -21.28
CA GLN A 209 4.04 10.43 -21.19
C GLN A 209 4.46 10.80 -19.75
N LEU A 210 3.88 10.16 -18.73
CA LEU A 210 4.32 10.35 -17.35
C LEU A 210 5.64 9.64 -17.03
N PHE A 211 6.03 8.64 -17.83
CA PHE A 211 7.20 7.79 -17.58
C PHE A 211 8.31 7.96 -18.62
N PHE A 212 8.06 8.68 -19.70
CA PHE A 212 8.99 8.97 -20.81
C PHE A 212 9.08 10.47 -21.05
#